data_AF-A0A952S3Z9-F1
#
_entry.id   AF-A0A952S3Z9-F1
#
_cell.length_a   1.000
_cell.length_b   1.000
_cell.length_c   1.000
_cell.angle_alpha   90.00
_cell.angle_beta   90.00
_cell.angle_gamma   90.00
#
_symmetry.space_group_name_H-M   'P 1'
#
loop_
_entity.id
_entity.type
_entity.pdbx_description
1 polymer ?
#
loop_
_entity_poly.entity_id
_entity_poly.type
_entity_poly.pdbx_seq_one_letter_code
_entity_poly.pdbx_strand_id
1 'polypeptide(L)' 'MTNEELLKEIVSLPDNDKNRLERFIVFLKGKHSAANPVQKRSFREEKAFGMWKDREEMEDSIKWVRDIRKKHWRQEAP' A
#
# COMPACT_ATOMS: atom_id res chain seq x y z
N MET A 1 -9.24 -7.02 35.10
CA MET A 1 -7.82 -7.36 34.91
C MET A 1 -7.01 -6.09 35.05
N THR A 2 -6.22 -5.99 36.11
CA THR A 2 -5.29 -4.87 36.33
C THR A 2 -4.02 -5.07 35.51
N ASN A 3 -3.19 -4.03 35.37
CA ASN A 3 -1.90 -4.14 34.69
C ASN A 3 -0.98 -5.18 35.36
N GLU A 4 -1.09 -5.35 36.68
CA GLU A 4 -0.31 -6.32 37.43
C GLU A 4 -0.78 -7.76 37.17
N GLU A 5 -2.08 -7.98 37.06
CA GLU A 5 -2.65 -9.27 36.68
C GLU A 5 -2.26 -9.64 35.24
N LEU A 6 -2.29 -8.68 34.31
CA LEU A 6 -1.86 -8.89 32.93
C LEU A 6 -0.39 -9.34 32.84
N LEU A 7 0.51 -8.70 33.60
CA LEU A 7 1.94 -9.04 33.58
C LEU A 7 2.19 -10.46 34.12
N LYS A 8 1.44 -10.88 35.14
CA LYS A 8 1.51 -12.25 35.67
C LYS A 8 1.10 -13.28 34.63
N GLU A 9 0.01 -13.02 33.89
CA GLU A 9 -0.45 -13.89 32.81
C GLU A 9 0.56 -13.95 31.65
N ILE A 10 1.21 -12.83 31.30
CA ILE A 10 2.24 -12.84 30.24
C ILE A 10 3.47 -13.67 30.67
N VAL A 11 3.85 -13.60 31.95
CA VAL A 11 4.99 -14.37 32.48
C VAL A 11 4.68 -15.87 32.54
N SER A 12 3.44 -16.25 32.83
CA SER A 12 2.99 -17.64 32.92
C SER A 12 2.89 -18.35 31.56
N LEU A 13 2.93 -17.61 30.45
CA LEU A 13 2.86 -18.18 29.12
C LEU A 13 4.12 -19.02 28.75
N PRO A 14 3.94 -20.09 27.96
CA PRO A 14 5.05 -20.78 27.30
C PRO A 14 5.85 -19.87 26.36
N ASP A 15 7.12 -20.20 26.14
CA ASP A 15 8.03 -19.35 25.34
C ASP A 15 7.57 -19.14 23.89
N ASN A 16 6.88 -20.12 23.29
CA ASN A 16 6.32 -19.98 21.95
C ASN A 16 5.24 -18.88 21.89
N ASP A 17 4.43 -18.76 22.95
CA ASP A 17 3.37 -17.76 23.03
C ASP A 17 3.92 -16.38 23.36
N LYS A 18 5.01 -16.28 24.15
CA LYS A 18 5.76 -15.03 24.36
C LYS A 18 6.30 -14.48 23.04
N ASN A 19 6.92 -15.33 22.22
CA ASN A 19 7.40 -14.96 20.88
C ASN A 19 6.28 -14.48 19.95
N ARG A 20 5.07 -15.02 20.10
CA ARG A 20 3.89 -14.57 19.35
C ARG A 20 3.42 -13.19 19.83
N LEU A 21 3.44 -12.96 21.13
CA LEU A 21 3.11 -11.69 21.78
C LEU A 21 4.08 -10.58 21.36
N GLU A 22 5.38 -10.87 21.34
CA GLU A 22 6.40 -9.93 20.86
C GLU A 22 6.15 -9.51 19.41
N ARG A 23 5.91 -10.47 18.51
CA ARG A 23 5.57 -10.18 17.11
C ARG A 23 4.31 -9.34 17.00
N PHE A 24 3.31 -9.61 17.83
CA PHE A 24 2.07 -8.84 17.84
C PHE A 24 2.29 -7.40 18.32
N ILE A 25 3.09 -7.19 19.37
CA ILE A 25 3.47 -5.86 19.84
C ILE A 25 4.24 -5.10 18.77
N VAL A 26 5.20 -5.74 18.09
CA VAL A 26 5.95 -5.13 16.97
C VAL A 26 5.00 -4.72 15.85
N PHE A 27 4.06 -5.59 15.47
CA PHE A 27 3.04 -5.28 14.46
C PHE A 27 2.18 -4.07 14.86
N LEU A 28 1.68 -4.03 16.10
CA LEU A 28 0.87 -2.92 16.59
C LEU A 28 1.66 -1.61 16.62
N LYS A 29 2.89 -1.63 17.14
CA LYS A 29 3.79 -0.46 17.12
C LYS A 29 4.05 0.02 15.70
N GLY A 30 4.27 -0.90 14.75
CA GLY A 30 4.45 -0.57 13.34
C GLY A 30 3.21 0.11 12.74
N LYS A 31 2.01 -0.42 13.01
CA LYS A 31 0.74 0.17 12.55
C LYS A 31 0.52 1.59 13.09
N HIS A 32 0.81 1.81 14.38
CA HIS A 32 0.66 3.12 15.01
C HIS A 32 1.79 4.11 14.65
N SER A 33 2.99 3.62 14.36
CA SER A 33 4.10 4.46 13.85
C SER A 33 3.88 4.86 12.39
N ALA A 34 3.30 3.98 11.59
CA ALA A 34 2.81 4.28 10.24
C ALA A 34 1.51 5.12 10.24
N ALA A 35 0.89 5.30 11.41
CA ALA A 35 -0.22 6.22 11.61
C ALA A 35 0.24 7.65 11.90
N ASN A 36 1.54 7.97 11.77
CA ASN A 36 1.89 9.30 11.28
C ASN A 36 1.11 9.45 9.98
N PRO A 37 0.15 10.39 9.89
CA PRO A 37 -0.56 10.59 8.65
C PRO A 37 0.53 10.88 7.64
N VAL A 38 0.76 9.92 6.72
CA VAL A 38 1.45 10.23 5.47
C VAL A 38 0.63 11.41 4.97
N GLN A 39 1.18 12.62 5.08
CA GLN A 39 0.52 13.82 4.61
C GLN A 39 0.07 13.44 3.22
N LYS A 40 -1.26 13.40 3.00
CA LYS A 40 -1.82 13.02 1.72
C LYS A 40 -1.28 14.06 0.75
N ARG A 41 -0.18 13.71 0.09
CA ARG A 41 0.39 14.53 -0.96
C ARG A 41 -0.68 14.70 -1.99
N SER A 42 -0.84 15.92 -2.46
CA SER A 42 -1.80 16.16 -3.53
C SER A 42 -1.41 15.26 -4.69
N PHE A 43 -2.38 14.65 -5.37
CA PHE A 43 -2.10 13.88 -6.60
C PHE A 43 -1.33 14.72 -7.63
N ARG A 44 -1.46 16.05 -7.57
CA ARG A 44 -0.72 17.00 -8.40
C ARG A 44 0.77 17.13 -8.06
N GLU A 45 1.19 16.70 -6.87
CA GLU A 45 2.58 16.69 -6.41
C GLU A 45 3.33 15.43 -6.86
N GLU A 46 2.61 14.43 -7.39
CA GLU A 46 3.22 13.24 -7.96
C GLU A 46 3.96 13.57 -9.25
N LYS A 47 5.18 13.06 -9.41
CA LYS A 47 6.00 13.29 -10.62
C LYS A 47 5.30 12.82 -11.91
N ALA A 48 4.37 11.88 -11.78
CA ALA A 48 3.58 11.37 -12.91
C ALA A 48 2.50 12.34 -13.39
N PHE A 49 2.10 13.30 -12.57
CA PHE A 49 1.07 14.27 -12.92
C PHE A 49 1.57 15.20 -14.04
N GLY A 50 0.82 15.26 -15.14
CA GLY A 50 1.16 16.12 -16.28
C GLY A 50 2.22 15.56 -17.24
N MET A 51 2.78 14.37 -17.00
CA MET A 51 3.75 13.71 -17.89
C MET A 51 3.27 13.55 -19.35
N TRP A 52 1.96 13.60 -19.58
CA TRP A 52 1.32 13.37 -20.86
C TRP A 52 0.63 14.62 -21.43
N LYS A 53 0.76 15.76 -20.75
CA LYS A 53 0.04 17.00 -21.08
C LYS A 53 0.40 17.52 -22.48
N ASP A 54 1.67 17.43 -22.84
CA ASP A 54 2.18 18.00 -24.10
C ASP A 54 2.16 16.97 -25.25
N ARG A 55 1.53 15.81 -25.05
CA ARG A 55 1.38 14.80 -26.10
C ARG A 55 0.08 15.04 -26.84
N GLU A 56 0.19 15.49 -28.09
CA GLU A 56 -0.96 15.70 -28.99
C GLU A 56 -1.82 14.43 -29.13
N GLU A 57 -1.17 13.25 -29.18
CA GLU A 57 -1.87 11.96 -29.22
C GLU A 57 -2.76 11.67 -27.99
N MET A 58 -2.53 12.37 -26.87
CA MET A 58 -3.29 12.21 -25.62
C MET A 58 -4.46 13.19 -25.47
N GLU A 59 -4.68 14.10 -26.43
CA GLU A 59 -5.85 14.97 -26.47
C GLU A 59 -7.15 14.16 -26.49
N ASP A 60 -7.17 13.05 -27.24
CA ASP A 60 -8.20 12.01 -27.18
C ASP A 60 -7.61 10.71 -26.63
N SER A 61 -7.52 10.65 -25.30
CA SER A 61 -7.00 9.48 -24.58
C SER A 61 -7.78 8.19 -24.89
N ILE A 62 -9.07 8.27 -25.21
CA ILE A 62 -9.89 7.10 -25.53
C ILE A 62 -9.47 6.52 -26.89
N LYS A 63 -9.31 7.40 -27.89
CA LYS A 63 -8.81 7.00 -29.22
C LYS A 63 -7.40 6.43 -29.13
N TRP A 64 -6.50 7.09 -28.39
CA TRP A 64 -5.12 6.64 -28.21
C TRP A 64 -5.03 5.21 -27.65
N VAL A 65 -5.73 4.93 -26.54
CA VAL A 65 -5.75 3.58 -25.95
C VAL A 65 -6.30 2.54 -26.92
N ARG A 66 -7.37 2.86 -27.65
CA ARG A 66 -7.97 1.95 -28.64
C ARG A 66 -7.01 1.62 -29.78
N ASP A 67 -6.30 2.62 -30.28
CA ASP A 67 -5.36 2.45 -31.39
C ASP A 67 -4.12 1.65 -30.94
N ILE A 68 -3.60 1.90 -29.72
CA ILE A 68 -2.54 1.08 -29.10
C ILE A 68 -2.98 -0.38 -28.98
N ARG A 69 -4.20 -0.66 -28.50
CA ARG A 69 -4.71 -2.03 -28.39
C ARG A 69 -4.87 -2.72 -29.74
N LYS A 70 -5.36 -2.01 -30.77
CA LYS A 70 -5.42 -2.58 -32.12
C LYS A 70 -4.03 -2.92 -32.66
N LYS A 71 -3.06 -2.02 -32.46
CA LYS A 71 -1.69 -2.16 -32.97
C LYS A 71 -0.90 -3.27 -32.28
N HIS A 72 -1.05 -3.40 -30.96
CA HIS A 72 -0.17 -4.25 -30.16
C HIS A 72 -0.83 -5.51 -29.63
N TRP A 73 -2.16 -5.53 -29.47
CA TRP A 73 -2.86 -6.66 -28.82
C TRP A 73 -3.66 -7.54 -29.79
N ARG A 74 -3.81 -7.17 -31.07
CA ARG A 74 -4.45 -8.02 -32.10
C ARG A 74 -3.47 -8.94 -32.84
N GLN A 75 -2.25 -9.16 -32.32
CA GLN A 75 -1.31 -10.12 -32.91
C GLN A 75 -1.40 -11.54 -32.35
N GLU A 76 -2.41 -11.86 -31.55
CA GLU A 76 -2.67 -13.25 -31.16
C GLU A 76 -4.17 -13.58 -31.24
N ALA A 77 -4.58 -14.14 -32.37
CA ALA A 77 -5.45 -15.32 -32.42
C ALA A 77 -5.29 -15.96 -33.82
N PRO A 78 -4.94 -17.26 -33.92
CA PRO A 78 -5.07 -18.03 -35.15
C PRO A 78 -6.54 -18.20 -35.58
#